data_AF-A0A972DCG9-F1
#
_entry.id   AF-A0A972DCG9-F1
#
_cell.length_a   1.000
_cell.length_b   1.000
_cell.length_c   1.000
_cell.angle_alpha   90.00
_cell.angle_beta   90.00
_cell.angle_gamma   90.00
#
_symmetry.space_group_name_H-M   'P 1'
#
loop_
_entity.id
_entity.type
_entity.pdbx_description
1 polymer ?
#
loop_
_entity_poly.entity_id
_entity_poly.type
_entity_poly.pdbx_seq_one_letter_code
_entity_poly.pdbx_strand_id
1 'polypeptide(L)'
;MIRGVKRSEFSAAHDDYAIRLEVCDGVEITYSHVTALSPALAAEIDDYKCDPPREIADGTVTDCHARLSLEVEAGAELGTIGDAEHVMGVDFGVVDERVNNKFVNAKRHAHLRHIASAFDYFTEERKAEVAPYLGFWDGARRTALPLGGQFAYDVAGSARGSWYRVDGTTAFDDDYAIAMVPDFIFPHLMAFSIANVGTPEDAKVLFFDPLEAGKVRRPFEEVVAGAGVHCVDALHYDRELTAPSPYAVLLEVLEGEALSFAMIEGPCGEGPYVMEPSARIEMER
;
A
#
# COMPACT_ATOMS: atom_id res chain seq x y z
N MET A 1 -10.82 24.28 6.15
CA MET A 1 -10.02 24.85 7.26
C MET A 1 -8.73 24.07 7.38
N ILE A 2 -7.57 24.72 7.42
CA ILE A 2 -6.28 24.08 7.70
C ILE A 2 -6.20 23.81 9.19
N ARG A 3 -5.97 22.54 9.55
CA ARG A 3 -5.90 22.04 10.93
C ARG A 3 -4.47 21.88 11.43
N GLY A 4 -3.52 21.73 10.52
CA GLY A 4 -2.12 21.68 10.88
C GLY A 4 -1.19 21.48 9.70
N VAL A 5 0.08 21.69 9.99
CA VAL A 5 1.20 21.44 9.09
C VAL A 5 2.22 20.59 9.83
N LYS A 6 2.68 19.52 9.22
CA LYS A 6 3.84 18.75 9.66
C LYS A 6 5.02 19.12 8.77
N ARG A 7 6.16 19.46 9.36
CA ARG A 7 7.45 19.59 8.69
C ARG A 7 8.31 18.39 9.08
N SER A 8 8.84 17.68 8.10
CA SER A 8 9.78 16.58 8.30
C SER A 8 11.17 17.08 7.91
N GLU A 9 12.06 17.18 8.89
CA GLU A 9 13.43 17.66 8.70
C GLU A 9 14.35 16.46 8.53
N PHE A 10 14.93 16.30 7.34
CA PHE A 10 15.86 15.21 7.04
C PHE A 10 17.30 15.63 7.29
N SER A 11 18.15 14.70 7.74
CA SER A 11 19.60 14.94 7.91
C SER A 11 20.32 15.36 6.61
N ALA A 12 19.71 15.14 5.45
CA ALA A 12 20.19 15.60 4.14
C ALA A 12 19.84 17.08 3.83
N ALA A 13 19.30 17.83 4.79
CA ALA A 13 19.00 19.25 4.72
C ALA A 13 17.94 19.67 3.66
N HIS A 14 16.88 18.88 3.52
CA HIS A 14 15.64 19.31 2.87
C HIS A 14 14.46 19.16 3.84
N ASP A 15 13.48 20.05 3.69
CA ASP A 15 12.21 19.99 4.43
C ASP A 15 11.13 19.37 3.55
N ASP A 16 10.33 18.49 4.14
CA ASP A 16 9.12 17.94 3.53
C ASP A 16 7.90 18.31 4.38
N TYR A 17 6.92 18.97 3.79
CA TYR A 17 5.72 19.40 4.48
C TYR A 17 4.53 18.50 4.14
N ALA A 18 3.72 18.21 5.15
CA ALA A 18 2.37 17.71 5.00
C ALA A 18 1.35 18.72 5.53
N ILE A 19 0.37 19.10 4.72
CA ILE A 19 -0.68 20.06 5.05
C ILE A 19 -1.99 19.29 5.25
N ARG A 20 -2.57 19.43 6.43
CA ARG A 20 -3.83 18.78 6.82
C ARG A 20 -4.98 19.79 6.80
N LEU A 21 -6.02 19.47 6.06
CA LEU A 21 -7.23 20.27 5.92
C LEU A 21 -8.46 19.47 6.32
N GLU A 22 -9.35 20.09 7.09
CA GLU A 22 -10.72 19.64 7.23
C GLU A 22 -11.58 20.42 6.23
N VAL A 23 -12.11 19.72 5.23
CA VAL A 23 -12.89 20.34 4.14
C VAL A 23 -14.37 20.44 4.48
N CYS A 24 -14.88 19.50 5.27
CA CYS A 24 -16.20 19.53 5.91
C CYS A 24 -16.18 18.57 7.11
N ASP A 25 -17.27 18.56 7.88
CA ASP A 25 -17.40 17.72 9.07
C ASP A 25 -17.16 16.24 8.73
N GLY A 26 -16.20 15.62 9.43
CA GLY A 26 -15.80 14.23 9.23
C GLY A 26 -14.98 13.94 7.97
N VAL A 27 -14.52 14.94 7.20
CA VAL A 27 -13.67 14.74 6.02
C VAL A 27 -12.37 15.54 6.11
N GLU A 28 -11.27 14.81 6.18
CA GLU A 28 -9.91 15.33 6.22
C GLU A 28 -9.16 15.00 4.92
N ILE A 29 -8.44 15.99 4.40
CA ILE A 29 -7.52 15.86 3.28
C ILE A 29 -6.10 16.15 3.78
N THR A 30 -5.14 15.34 3.34
CA THR A 30 -3.72 15.61 3.53
C THR A 30 -3.02 15.71 2.19
N TYR A 31 -2.27 16.79 1.99
CA TYR A 31 -1.27 16.91 0.94
C TYR A 31 0.10 16.73 1.57
N SER A 32 0.85 15.68 1.21
CA SER A 32 2.26 15.51 1.64
C SER A 32 3.21 15.72 0.46
N HIS A 33 4.52 15.77 0.73
CA HIS A 33 5.51 16.10 -0.28
C HIS A 33 5.39 17.52 -0.84
N VAL A 34 4.98 18.44 0.04
CA VAL A 34 5.04 19.88 -0.21
C VAL A 34 6.46 20.33 0.15
N THR A 35 7.22 20.86 -0.82
CA THR A 35 8.61 21.27 -0.64
C THR A 35 8.76 22.70 -0.13
N ALA A 36 7.73 23.53 -0.32
CA ALA A 36 7.67 24.87 0.25
C ALA A 36 6.22 25.25 0.58
N LEU A 37 5.99 25.80 1.77
CA LEU A 37 4.70 26.41 2.11
C LEU A 37 4.54 27.76 1.38
N SER A 38 3.31 28.14 1.06
CA SER A 38 3.05 29.48 0.54
C SER A 38 3.41 30.54 1.60
N PRO A 39 3.85 31.75 1.20
CA PRO A 39 4.20 32.80 2.18
C PRO A 39 3.07 33.14 3.15
N ALA A 40 1.82 33.07 2.67
CA ALA A 40 0.64 33.30 3.49
C ALA A 40 0.47 32.23 4.58
N LEU A 41 0.63 30.95 4.23
CA LEU A 41 0.53 29.86 5.21
C LEU A 41 1.72 29.85 6.17
N ALA A 42 2.93 30.07 5.68
CA ALA A 42 4.14 30.11 6.50
C ALA A 42 4.08 31.22 7.57
N ALA A 43 3.47 32.37 7.26
CA ALA A 43 3.32 33.48 8.18
C ALA A 43 2.38 33.20 9.37
N GLU A 44 1.52 32.19 9.25
CA GLU A 44 0.57 31.79 10.31
C GLU A 44 1.17 30.76 11.29
N ILE A 45 2.43 30.33 11.06
CA ILE A 45 3.11 29.34 11.88
C ILE A 45 4.14 30.03 12.77
N ASP A 46 3.75 30.28 14.02
CA ASP A 46 4.62 30.90 15.02
C ASP A 46 5.67 29.94 15.60
N ASP A 47 5.31 28.66 15.78
CA ASP A 47 6.16 27.65 16.42
C ASP A 47 5.80 26.23 15.95
N TYR A 48 6.79 25.35 15.97
CA TYR A 48 6.63 23.92 15.73
C TYR A 48 6.94 23.12 16.99
N LYS A 49 6.13 22.10 17.25
CA LYS A 49 6.40 21.10 18.28
C LYS A 49 7.02 19.87 17.63
N CYS A 50 8.29 19.62 17.92
CA CYS A 50 9.03 18.52 17.31
C CYS A 50 9.06 17.27 18.20
N ASP A 51 8.86 16.13 17.56
CA ASP A 51 9.10 14.81 18.14
C ASP A 51 10.62 14.56 18.24
N PRO A 52 11.08 13.61 19.09
CA PRO A 52 12.46 13.16 19.04
C PRO A 52 12.83 12.63 17.64
N PRO A 53 14.06 12.86 17.15
CA PRO A 53 14.50 12.30 15.87
C PRO A 53 14.36 10.78 15.84
N ARG A 54 13.96 10.23 14.70
CA ARG A 54 13.94 8.79 14.43
C ARG A 54 14.94 8.43 13.34
N GLU A 55 15.53 7.25 13.45
CA GLU A 55 16.38 6.66 12.43
C GLU A 55 15.52 6.16 11.25
N ILE A 56 16.04 6.37 10.04
CA ILE A 56 15.52 5.86 8.77
C ILE A 56 16.70 5.27 7.98
N ALA A 57 16.42 4.56 6.88
CA ALA A 57 17.46 3.92 6.08
C ALA A 57 18.62 4.88 5.69
N ASP A 58 18.30 6.13 5.36
CA ASP A 58 19.24 7.13 4.86
C ASP A 58 19.58 8.25 5.87
N GLY A 59 19.45 7.98 7.17
CA GLY A 59 19.86 8.90 8.24
C GLY A 59 18.79 9.11 9.30
N THR A 60 18.53 10.36 9.67
CA THR A 60 17.52 10.70 10.69
C THR A 60 16.50 11.67 10.15
N VAL A 61 15.29 11.56 10.66
CA VAL A 61 14.20 12.50 10.38
C VAL A 61 13.55 12.96 11.68
N THR A 62 13.28 14.25 11.76
CA THR A 62 12.57 14.88 12.87
C THR A 62 11.25 15.42 12.36
N ASP A 63 10.13 14.94 12.92
CA ASP A 63 8.80 15.45 12.56
C ASP A 63 8.41 16.57 13.53
N CYS A 64 8.11 17.74 12.97
CA CYS A 64 7.77 18.98 13.64
C CYS A 64 6.34 19.38 13.27
N HIS A 65 5.48 19.63 14.27
CA HIS A 65 4.04 19.82 14.05
C HIS A 65 3.58 21.21 14.48
N ALA A 66 2.90 21.91 13.58
CA ALA A 66 2.16 23.13 13.85
C ALA A 66 0.67 22.83 13.81
N ARG A 67 -0.07 23.23 14.87
CA ARG A 67 -1.53 23.13 14.91
C ARG A 67 -2.13 24.46 14.51
N LEU A 68 -3.03 24.44 13.54
CA LEU A 68 -3.63 25.63 12.97
C LEU A 68 -5.16 25.57 13.04
N SER A 69 -5.79 26.74 12.95
CA SER A 69 -7.23 26.88 12.76
C SER A 69 -7.45 28.00 11.74
N LEU A 70 -6.95 27.78 10.53
CA LEU A 70 -6.92 28.78 9.47
C LEU A 70 -7.99 28.49 8.43
N GLU A 71 -8.90 29.44 8.22
CA GLU A 71 -9.85 29.37 7.11
C GLU A 71 -9.14 29.76 5.81
N VAL A 72 -9.33 28.94 4.79
CA VAL A 72 -8.78 29.18 3.45
C VAL A 72 -9.88 28.97 2.43
N GLU A 73 -9.91 29.83 1.41
CA GLU A 73 -10.86 29.75 0.32
C GLU A 73 -10.39 28.77 -0.76
N ALA A 74 -11.34 28.24 -1.54
CA ALA A 74 -11.01 27.42 -2.70
C ALA A 74 -10.14 28.22 -3.68
N GLY A 75 -9.05 27.60 -4.16
CA GLY A 75 -8.08 28.24 -5.05
C GLY A 75 -6.98 29.02 -4.33
N ALA A 76 -6.98 29.07 -2.99
CA ALA A 76 -5.84 29.59 -2.24
C ALA A 76 -4.58 28.76 -2.48
N GLU A 77 -3.45 29.42 -2.68
CA GLU A 77 -2.15 28.76 -2.80
C GLU A 77 -1.67 28.29 -1.41
N LEU A 78 -1.42 26.99 -1.28
CA LEU A 78 -0.96 26.37 -0.03
C LEU A 78 0.55 26.14 0.01
N GLY A 79 1.16 25.98 -1.17
CA GLY A 79 2.58 25.69 -1.31
C GLY A 79 2.93 25.10 -2.67
N THR A 80 4.16 24.66 -2.78
CA THR A 80 4.75 24.00 -3.95
C THR A 80 4.93 22.52 -3.64
N ILE A 81 4.45 21.66 -4.53
CA ILE A 81 4.62 20.20 -4.42
C ILE A 81 5.83 19.73 -5.20
N GLY A 82 6.53 18.77 -4.63
CA GLY A 82 7.66 18.09 -5.22
C GLY A 82 8.85 19.00 -5.59
N ASP A 83 9.93 18.35 -5.97
CA ASP A 83 11.04 18.92 -6.72
C ASP A 83 11.68 17.78 -7.53
N ALA A 84 12.45 18.12 -8.58
CA ALA A 84 13.06 17.10 -9.42
C ALA A 84 14.25 16.38 -8.74
N GLU A 85 14.69 16.84 -7.57
CA GLU A 85 15.94 16.41 -6.92
C GLU A 85 15.70 15.47 -5.72
N HIS A 86 14.51 15.52 -5.11
CA HIS A 86 14.19 14.88 -3.84
C HIS A 86 12.82 14.20 -3.88
N VAL A 87 11.75 14.88 -4.35
CA VAL A 87 10.40 14.27 -4.38
C VAL A 87 9.64 14.56 -5.67
N MET A 88 9.52 13.57 -6.54
CA MET A 88 8.89 13.73 -7.87
C MET A 88 7.35 13.68 -7.88
N GLY A 89 6.69 13.76 -6.72
CA GLY A 89 5.24 13.57 -6.60
C GLY A 89 4.61 14.30 -5.42
N VAL A 90 3.29 14.14 -5.31
CA VAL A 90 2.47 14.62 -4.18
C VAL A 90 1.64 13.46 -3.67
N ASP A 91 1.58 13.31 -2.35
CA ASP A 91 0.61 12.41 -1.74
C ASP A 91 -0.69 13.16 -1.49
N PHE A 92 -1.79 12.59 -1.96
CA PHE A 92 -3.14 13.09 -1.68
C PHE A 92 -3.91 12.04 -0.90
N GLY A 93 -3.89 12.17 0.42
CA GLY A 93 -4.65 11.34 1.35
C GLY A 93 -6.02 11.90 1.65
N VAL A 94 -7.02 11.02 1.77
CA VAL A 94 -8.37 11.38 2.24
C VAL A 94 -8.81 10.44 3.34
N VAL A 95 -9.27 11.01 4.44
CA VAL A 95 -9.99 10.32 5.51
C VAL A 95 -11.41 10.85 5.55
N ASP A 96 -12.39 9.96 5.42
CA ASP A 96 -13.81 10.26 5.50
C ASP A 96 -14.47 9.33 6.53
N GLU A 97 -14.96 9.90 7.63
CA GLU A 97 -15.63 9.16 8.70
C GLU A 97 -16.90 8.42 8.23
N ARG A 98 -17.47 8.83 7.09
CA ARG A 98 -18.64 8.18 6.47
C ARG A 98 -18.24 6.91 5.71
N VAL A 99 -16.98 6.78 5.30
CA VAL A 99 -16.43 5.56 4.69
C VAL A 99 -16.15 4.55 5.78
N ASN A 100 -16.45 3.27 5.53
CA ASN A 100 -16.23 2.20 6.49
C ASN A 100 -15.73 0.95 5.76
N ASN A 101 -14.43 0.93 5.48
CA ASN A 101 -13.72 -0.19 4.88
C ASN A 101 -13.81 -1.41 5.81
N LYS A 102 -14.07 -2.58 5.22
CA LYS A 102 -14.23 -3.84 5.96
C LYS A 102 -13.03 -4.73 5.69
N PHE A 103 -12.13 -4.79 6.66
CA PHE A 103 -11.00 -5.72 6.68
C PHE A 103 -11.38 -6.98 7.44
N VAL A 104 -10.77 -8.11 7.08
CA VAL A 104 -10.96 -9.37 7.81
C VAL A 104 -10.42 -9.21 9.24
N ASN A 105 -9.20 -8.68 9.39
CA ASN A 105 -8.66 -8.27 10.68
C ASN A 105 -8.85 -6.75 10.91
N ALA A 106 -10.05 -6.37 11.36
CA ALA A 106 -10.38 -4.96 11.62
C ALA A 106 -9.50 -4.29 12.69
N LYS A 107 -8.95 -5.06 13.63
CA LYS A 107 -8.07 -4.51 14.69
C LYS A 107 -6.74 -4.08 14.11
N ARG A 108 -6.15 -4.89 13.22
CA ARG A 108 -4.88 -4.58 12.55
C ARG A 108 -5.01 -3.38 11.63
N HIS A 109 -6.08 -3.34 10.84
CA HIS A 109 -6.32 -2.27 9.86
C HIS A 109 -7.23 -1.15 10.37
N ALA A 110 -7.32 -0.94 11.69
CA ALA A 110 -8.21 0.06 12.28
C ALA A 110 -7.95 1.48 11.74
N HIS A 111 -6.68 1.78 11.44
CA HIS A 111 -6.24 3.06 10.89
C HIS A 111 -6.65 3.29 9.41
N LEU A 112 -6.96 2.22 8.67
CA LEU A 112 -7.39 2.30 7.26
C LEU A 112 -8.92 2.32 7.10
N ARG A 113 -9.67 2.20 8.21
CA ARG A 113 -11.13 2.06 8.22
C ARG A 113 -11.87 3.17 7.48
N HIS A 114 -11.37 4.39 7.58
CA HIS A 114 -11.99 5.60 7.05
C HIS A 114 -11.24 6.19 5.85
N ILE A 115 -10.24 5.48 5.31
CA ILE A 115 -9.51 5.96 4.13
C ILE A 115 -10.39 5.87 2.89
N ALA A 116 -10.35 6.91 2.08
CA ALA A 116 -11.07 7.00 0.82
C ALA A 116 -10.12 7.33 -0.34
N SER A 117 -10.53 7.05 -1.57
CA SER A 117 -9.76 7.47 -2.74
C SER A 117 -9.91 8.97 -2.93
N ALA A 118 -8.79 9.70 -3.04
CA ALA A 118 -8.82 11.12 -3.38
C ALA A 118 -9.55 11.40 -4.70
N PHE A 119 -9.48 10.45 -5.63
CA PHE A 119 -10.16 10.56 -6.92
C PHE A 119 -11.69 10.69 -6.79
N ASP A 120 -12.29 10.08 -5.76
CA ASP A 120 -13.74 10.12 -5.55
C ASP A 120 -14.22 11.53 -5.15
N TYR A 121 -13.32 12.36 -4.63
CA TYR A 121 -13.57 13.72 -4.16
C TYR A 121 -13.39 14.81 -5.21
N PHE A 122 -12.89 14.45 -6.39
CA PHE A 122 -12.85 15.36 -7.51
C PHE A 122 -14.26 15.60 -8.08
N THR A 123 -14.49 16.83 -8.54
CA THR A 123 -15.63 17.12 -9.42
C THR A 123 -15.51 16.29 -10.70
N GLU A 124 -16.62 16.05 -11.41
CA GLU A 124 -16.58 15.25 -12.65
C GLU A 124 -15.65 15.85 -13.71
N GLU A 125 -15.57 17.19 -13.79
CA GLU A 125 -14.59 17.90 -14.64
C GLU A 125 -13.15 17.53 -14.26
N ARG A 126 -12.80 17.61 -12.97
CA ARG A 126 -11.46 17.27 -12.47
C ARG A 126 -11.17 15.77 -12.56
N LYS A 127 -12.17 14.90 -12.40
CA LYS A 127 -12.02 13.46 -12.66
C LYS A 127 -11.64 13.21 -14.11
N ALA A 128 -12.29 13.87 -15.06
CA ALA A 128 -11.97 13.72 -16.48
C ALA A 128 -10.55 14.21 -16.82
N GLU A 129 -10.07 15.26 -16.16
CA GLU A 129 -8.70 15.75 -16.31
C GLU A 129 -7.65 14.81 -15.70
N VAL A 130 -7.92 14.25 -14.51
CA VAL A 130 -6.95 13.42 -13.77
C VAL A 130 -6.94 11.97 -14.23
N ALA A 131 -8.07 11.42 -14.67
CA ALA A 131 -8.21 10.01 -15.05
C ALA A 131 -7.14 9.50 -16.03
N PRO A 132 -6.74 10.23 -17.09
CA PRO A 132 -5.68 9.79 -17.99
C PRO A 132 -4.29 9.62 -17.34
N TYR A 133 -4.08 10.21 -16.16
CA TYR A 133 -2.81 10.15 -15.42
C TYR A 133 -2.80 9.07 -14.34
N LEU A 134 -3.94 8.51 -13.95
CA LEU A 134 -4.01 7.43 -12.97
C LEU A 134 -3.27 6.20 -13.49
N GLY A 135 -2.26 5.77 -12.74
CA GLY A 135 -1.28 4.83 -13.27
C GLY A 135 -0.06 4.66 -12.36
N PHE A 136 0.99 4.11 -12.94
CA PHE A 136 2.30 4.00 -12.33
C PHE A 136 3.29 4.95 -13.03
N TRP A 137 4.43 5.20 -12.37
CA TRP A 137 5.41 6.19 -12.83
C TRP A 137 6.09 5.81 -14.15
N ASP A 138 6.10 4.52 -14.50
CA ASP A 138 6.63 3.96 -15.75
C ASP A 138 5.74 4.23 -16.98
N GLY A 139 4.57 4.86 -16.78
CA GLY A 139 3.63 5.18 -17.83
C GLY A 139 2.48 4.18 -17.97
N ALA A 140 2.49 3.07 -17.22
CA ALA A 140 1.34 2.17 -17.14
C ALA A 140 0.11 2.92 -16.61
N ARG A 141 -1.05 2.71 -17.23
CA ARG A 141 -2.29 3.42 -16.89
C ARG A 141 -3.35 2.47 -16.37
N ARG A 142 -4.02 2.87 -15.30
CA ARG A 142 -5.16 2.13 -14.77
C ARG A 142 -6.42 2.52 -15.54
N THR A 143 -7.05 1.53 -16.16
CA THR A 143 -8.32 1.70 -16.89
C THR A 143 -9.48 0.93 -16.25
N ALA A 144 -9.19 0.02 -15.33
CA ALA A 144 -10.19 -0.80 -14.65
C ALA A 144 -10.91 0.00 -13.54
N LEU A 145 -12.23 -0.16 -13.46
CA LEU A 145 -13.03 0.40 -12.38
C LEU A 145 -12.87 -0.38 -11.06
N PRO A 146 -12.96 0.29 -9.90
CA PRO A 146 -12.94 1.75 -9.73
C PRO A 146 -11.56 2.33 -10.10
N LEU A 147 -11.54 3.47 -10.79
CA LEU A 147 -10.28 4.10 -11.24
C LEU A 147 -9.39 4.52 -10.06
N GLY A 148 -10.01 4.94 -8.95
CA GLY A 148 -9.31 5.28 -7.71
C GLY A 148 -8.77 4.10 -6.90
N GLY A 149 -8.96 2.85 -7.39
CA GLY A 149 -8.55 1.64 -6.70
C GLY A 149 -9.50 1.23 -5.55
N GLN A 150 -9.07 0.23 -4.79
CA GLN A 150 -9.75 -0.26 -3.59
C GLN A 150 -8.72 -0.40 -2.47
N PHE A 151 -9.16 -0.43 -1.21
CA PHE A 151 -8.28 -0.54 -0.04
C PHE A 151 -8.39 -1.90 0.65
N ALA A 152 -9.61 -2.35 0.93
CA ALA A 152 -9.87 -3.62 1.60
C ALA A 152 -9.96 -4.77 0.59
N TYR A 153 -8.82 -5.39 0.26
CA TYR A 153 -8.76 -6.51 -0.68
C TYR A 153 -9.04 -7.88 -0.05
N ASP A 154 -9.10 -7.97 1.28
CA ASP A 154 -9.23 -9.23 2.01
C ASP A 154 -10.50 -10.00 1.61
N VAL A 155 -10.35 -11.31 1.43
CA VAL A 155 -11.49 -12.24 1.31
C VAL A 155 -11.35 -13.30 2.40
N ALA A 156 -12.28 -13.29 3.35
CA ALA A 156 -12.31 -14.21 4.48
C ALA A 156 -12.24 -15.68 4.04
N GLY A 157 -11.38 -16.47 4.68
CA GLY A 157 -11.21 -17.90 4.38
C GLY A 157 -10.47 -18.22 3.07
N SER A 158 -9.88 -17.23 2.40
CA SER A 158 -9.05 -17.42 1.20
C SER A 158 -7.59 -17.00 1.43
N ALA A 159 -6.74 -17.03 0.41
CA ALA A 159 -5.39 -16.47 0.46
C ALA A 159 -5.38 -14.96 0.20
N ARG A 160 -6.45 -14.37 -0.31
CA ARG A 160 -6.46 -12.96 -0.71
C ARG A 160 -6.46 -12.02 0.49
N GLY A 161 -5.52 -11.08 0.52
CA GLY A 161 -5.33 -10.09 1.58
C GLY A 161 -3.89 -9.90 2.01
N SER A 162 -3.71 -9.23 3.14
CA SER A 162 -2.41 -9.08 3.81
C SER A 162 -2.18 -10.18 4.84
N TRP A 163 -0.95 -10.70 4.89
CA TRP A 163 -0.51 -11.78 5.78
C TRP A 163 0.79 -11.39 6.46
N TYR A 164 0.92 -11.71 7.73
CA TYR A 164 1.98 -11.28 8.61
C TYR A 164 2.65 -12.48 9.25
N ARG A 165 3.98 -12.47 9.35
CA ARG A 165 4.69 -13.55 10.04
C ARG A 165 4.28 -13.66 11.51
N VAL A 166 3.98 -14.90 11.93
CA VAL A 166 3.56 -15.22 13.31
C VAL A 166 4.71 -15.01 14.32
N ASP A 167 5.96 -15.20 13.90
CA ASP A 167 7.13 -15.19 14.77
C ASP A 167 7.81 -13.82 14.94
N GLY A 168 7.30 -12.77 14.29
CA GLY A 168 8.08 -11.53 14.12
C GLY A 168 7.35 -10.19 14.29
N THR A 169 6.01 -10.12 14.37
CA THR A 169 5.34 -8.81 14.18
C THR A 169 4.48 -8.35 15.34
N THR A 170 4.61 -7.06 15.66
CA THR A 170 3.52 -6.30 16.29
C THR A 170 2.52 -5.87 15.21
N ALA A 171 1.33 -5.39 15.60
CA ALA A 171 0.22 -5.11 14.68
C ALA A 171 0.49 -4.06 13.57
N PHE A 172 1.69 -3.45 13.53
CA PHE A 172 2.05 -2.33 12.63
C PHE A 172 3.34 -2.57 11.85
N ASP A 173 3.88 -3.79 11.87
CA ASP A 173 5.13 -4.09 11.20
C ASP A 173 4.88 -4.74 9.83
N ASP A 174 4.74 -3.89 8.81
CA ASP A 174 4.63 -4.33 7.42
C ASP A 174 5.98 -4.88 6.89
N ASP A 175 7.10 -4.73 7.63
CA ASP A 175 8.42 -5.23 7.20
C ASP A 175 8.47 -6.76 7.14
N TYR A 176 7.53 -7.47 7.77
CA TYR A 176 7.42 -8.93 7.73
C TYR A 176 6.04 -9.40 7.25
N ALA A 177 5.50 -8.68 6.25
CA ALA A 177 4.23 -8.99 5.63
C ALA A 177 4.36 -9.49 4.18
N ILE A 178 3.31 -10.14 3.70
CA ILE A 178 3.05 -10.40 2.29
C ILE A 178 1.64 -9.92 1.96
N ALA A 179 1.49 -9.10 0.93
CA ALA A 179 0.18 -8.84 0.34
C ALA A 179 -0.04 -9.76 -0.87
N MET A 180 -1.14 -10.52 -0.85
CA MET A 180 -1.61 -11.36 -1.95
C MET A 180 -2.90 -10.78 -2.50
N VAL A 181 -2.78 -9.93 -3.52
CA VAL A 181 -3.89 -9.12 -4.04
C VAL A 181 -3.80 -8.98 -5.57
N PRO A 182 -4.89 -8.63 -6.26
CA PRO A 182 -4.81 -8.21 -7.65
C PRO A 182 -3.87 -7.00 -7.81
N ASP A 183 -3.19 -6.89 -8.95
CA ASP A 183 -2.37 -5.72 -9.23
C ASP A 183 -3.22 -4.43 -9.27
N PHE A 184 -2.70 -3.37 -8.68
CA PHE A 184 -3.42 -2.11 -8.55
C PHE A 184 -3.51 -1.31 -9.86
N ILE A 185 -2.77 -1.67 -10.92
CA ILE A 185 -2.89 -1.06 -12.25
C ILE A 185 -3.71 -1.96 -13.19
N PHE A 186 -3.39 -3.25 -13.21
CA PHE A 186 -3.98 -4.28 -14.07
C PHE A 186 -4.61 -5.41 -13.23
N PRO A 187 -5.86 -5.25 -12.74
CA PRO A 187 -6.48 -6.19 -11.79
C PRO A 187 -6.75 -7.62 -12.32
N HIS A 188 -6.47 -7.90 -13.59
CA HIS A 188 -6.50 -9.26 -14.11
C HIS A 188 -5.24 -10.05 -13.72
N LEU A 189 -4.14 -9.36 -13.40
CA LEU A 189 -2.93 -9.95 -12.84
C LEU A 189 -3.07 -10.05 -11.32
N MET A 190 -2.45 -11.09 -10.77
CA MET A 190 -2.26 -11.26 -9.33
C MET A 190 -0.85 -10.84 -8.95
N ALA A 191 -0.70 -10.24 -7.77
CA ALA A 191 0.57 -9.76 -7.24
C ALA A 191 0.83 -10.31 -5.84
N PHE A 192 2.04 -10.84 -5.64
CA PHE A 192 2.65 -10.97 -4.32
C PHE A 192 3.51 -9.74 -4.07
N SER A 193 3.19 -8.94 -3.06
CA SER A 193 4.13 -7.94 -2.52
C SER A 193 4.77 -8.53 -1.28
N ILE A 194 6.06 -8.86 -1.37
CA ILE A 194 6.80 -9.64 -0.36
C ILE A 194 7.76 -8.69 0.35
N ALA A 195 7.58 -8.50 1.66
CA ALA A 195 8.51 -7.76 2.50
C ALA A 195 9.70 -8.66 2.94
N ASN A 196 10.27 -8.46 4.13
CA ASN A 196 11.43 -9.19 4.63
C ASN A 196 11.04 -10.48 5.36
N VAL A 197 10.25 -11.33 4.70
CA VAL A 197 9.69 -12.53 5.32
C VAL A 197 10.65 -13.72 5.36
N GLY A 198 11.88 -13.58 4.88
CA GLY A 198 12.92 -14.61 4.94
C GLY A 198 12.95 -15.50 3.71
N THR A 199 12.60 -14.94 2.56
CA THR A 199 12.54 -15.64 1.27
C THR A 199 13.64 -15.15 0.33
N PRO A 200 13.96 -15.90 -0.75
CA PRO A 200 14.87 -15.41 -1.78
C PRO A 200 14.38 -14.16 -2.54
N GLU A 201 13.09 -13.83 -2.43
CA GLU A 201 12.42 -12.74 -3.14
C GLU A 201 11.93 -11.64 -2.17
N ASP A 202 12.61 -11.50 -1.02
CA ASP A 202 12.32 -10.43 -0.07
C ASP A 202 12.49 -9.05 -0.73
N ALA A 203 11.61 -8.12 -0.34
CA ALA A 203 11.50 -6.77 -0.91
C ALA A 203 11.25 -6.77 -2.44
N LYS A 204 10.41 -7.69 -2.93
CA LYS A 204 9.99 -7.78 -4.34
C LYS A 204 8.48 -7.79 -4.48
N VAL A 205 8.04 -7.43 -5.69
CA VAL A 205 6.68 -7.69 -6.15
C VAL A 205 6.76 -8.71 -7.30
N LEU A 206 6.00 -9.79 -7.19
CA LEU A 206 5.93 -10.85 -8.19
C LEU A 206 4.52 -10.93 -8.77
N PHE A 207 4.42 -10.97 -10.10
CA PHE A 207 3.17 -10.99 -10.84
C PHE A 207 2.94 -12.34 -11.53
N PHE A 208 1.67 -12.73 -11.66
CA PHE A 208 1.27 -13.85 -12.51
C PHE A 208 -0.13 -13.65 -13.10
N ASP A 209 -0.37 -14.33 -14.22
CA ASP A 209 -1.69 -14.48 -14.82
C ASP A 209 -2.41 -15.71 -14.25
N PRO A 210 -3.57 -15.56 -13.58
CA PRO A 210 -4.24 -16.66 -12.91
C PRO A 210 -4.91 -17.65 -13.89
N LEU A 211 -4.96 -18.92 -13.50
CA LEU A 211 -5.70 -19.98 -14.18
C LEU A 211 -7.06 -20.24 -13.53
N GLU A 212 -8.06 -20.59 -14.35
CA GLU A 212 -9.45 -20.81 -13.93
C GLU A 212 -9.71 -22.15 -13.22
N ALA A 213 -8.75 -23.09 -13.22
CA ALA A 213 -8.96 -24.41 -12.62
C ALA A 213 -7.67 -25.05 -12.10
N GLY A 214 -7.84 -26.07 -11.26
CA GLY A 214 -6.74 -26.87 -10.71
C GLY A 214 -6.15 -26.26 -9.43
N LYS A 215 -4.88 -26.57 -9.17
CA LYS A 215 -4.11 -26.09 -8.01
C LYS A 215 -2.89 -25.25 -8.36
N VAL A 216 -2.74 -24.90 -9.64
CA VAL A 216 -1.63 -24.08 -10.15
C VAL A 216 -2.15 -22.69 -10.48
N ARG A 217 -1.44 -21.64 -10.06
CA ARG A 217 -1.72 -20.23 -10.40
C ARG A 217 -3.19 -19.85 -10.20
N ARG A 218 -3.84 -20.32 -9.13
CA ARG A 218 -5.23 -19.95 -8.84
C ARG A 218 -5.29 -18.49 -8.36
N PRO A 219 -6.35 -17.75 -8.69
CA PRO A 219 -6.55 -16.43 -8.10
C PRO A 219 -6.67 -16.56 -6.58
N PHE A 220 -6.17 -15.58 -5.83
CA PHE A 220 -6.00 -15.70 -4.38
C PHE A 220 -7.31 -15.92 -3.63
N GLU A 221 -8.43 -15.38 -4.12
CA GLU A 221 -9.77 -15.61 -3.58
C GLU A 221 -10.24 -17.08 -3.70
N GLU A 222 -9.68 -17.85 -4.62
CA GLU A 222 -10.06 -19.25 -4.86
C GLU A 222 -9.09 -20.25 -4.18
N VAL A 223 -7.99 -19.77 -3.62
CA VAL A 223 -7.13 -20.55 -2.71
C VAL A 223 -7.76 -20.50 -1.33
N VAL A 224 -8.66 -21.44 -1.03
CA VAL A 224 -9.48 -21.43 0.20
C VAL A 224 -8.99 -22.39 1.28
N ALA A 225 -9.38 -22.11 2.53
CA ALA A 225 -9.05 -22.94 3.68
C ALA A 225 -9.44 -24.41 3.45
N GLY A 226 -8.52 -25.33 3.75
CA GLY A 226 -8.76 -26.78 3.64
C GLY A 226 -8.70 -27.34 2.20
N ALA A 227 -8.44 -26.51 1.19
CA ALA A 227 -8.22 -26.99 -0.19
C ALA A 227 -6.83 -27.63 -0.39
N GLY A 228 -5.99 -27.63 0.65
CA GLY A 228 -4.62 -28.12 0.65
C GLY A 228 -3.65 -27.19 -0.11
N VAL A 229 -2.41 -27.66 -0.27
CA VAL A 229 -1.34 -26.89 -0.89
C VAL A 229 -1.63 -26.59 -2.37
N HIS A 230 -1.50 -25.31 -2.73
CA HIS A 230 -1.49 -24.76 -4.07
C HIS A 230 -0.07 -24.36 -4.46
N CYS A 231 0.21 -24.30 -5.76
CA CYS A 231 1.48 -23.87 -6.29
C CYS A 231 1.30 -22.72 -7.28
N VAL A 232 2.17 -21.72 -7.25
CA VAL A 232 2.17 -20.60 -8.18
C VAL A 232 3.54 -20.51 -8.82
N ASP A 233 3.63 -20.89 -10.08
CA ASP A 233 4.80 -20.74 -10.93
C ASP A 233 4.61 -19.60 -11.94
N ALA A 234 5.55 -19.49 -12.90
CA ALA A 234 5.53 -18.45 -13.93
C ALA A 234 5.35 -17.04 -13.32
N LEU A 235 6.04 -16.81 -12.22
CA LEU A 235 6.11 -15.52 -11.54
C LEU A 235 7.04 -14.59 -12.33
N HIS A 236 6.71 -13.30 -12.36
CA HIS A 236 7.48 -12.29 -13.08
C HIS A 236 7.72 -11.05 -12.20
N TYR A 237 8.85 -10.38 -12.41
CA TYR A 237 9.20 -9.12 -11.74
C TYR A 237 8.51 -7.89 -12.35
N ASP A 238 7.87 -8.06 -13.51
CA ASP A 238 7.21 -7.01 -14.28
C ASP A 238 5.76 -7.38 -14.62
N ARG A 239 4.96 -6.38 -14.98
CA ARG A 239 3.53 -6.56 -15.30
C ARG A 239 3.31 -7.06 -16.72
N GLU A 240 4.30 -6.87 -17.59
CA GLU A 240 4.35 -7.35 -18.95
C GLU A 240 4.59 -8.87 -19.02
N LEU A 241 4.94 -9.50 -17.89
CA LEU A 241 5.26 -10.92 -17.76
C LEU A 241 6.42 -11.32 -18.68
N THR A 242 7.48 -10.50 -18.69
CA THR A 242 8.68 -10.71 -19.52
C THR A 242 9.94 -10.99 -18.73
N ALA A 243 9.98 -10.63 -17.45
CA ALA A 243 11.11 -10.87 -16.56
C ALA A 243 10.77 -11.99 -15.56
N PRO A 244 11.02 -13.28 -15.89
CA PRO A 244 10.63 -14.40 -15.04
C PRO A 244 11.47 -14.48 -13.76
N SER A 245 10.81 -14.80 -12.65
CA SER A 245 11.45 -15.29 -11.42
C SER A 245 11.75 -16.79 -11.56
N PRO A 246 12.90 -17.27 -11.03
CA PRO A 246 13.24 -18.69 -11.06
C PRO A 246 12.50 -19.51 -9.99
N TYR A 247 11.66 -18.88 -9.16
CA TYR A 247 10.98 -19.54 -8.06
C TYR A 247 9.50 -19.77 -8.34
N ALA A 248 8.95 -20.77 -7.64
CA ALA A 248 7.52 -20.95 -7.45
C ALA A 248 7.17 -20.75 -5.97
N VAL A 249 5.93 -20.37 -5.72
CA VAL A 249 5.37 -20.19 -4.37
C VAL A 249 4.44 -21.36 -4.06
N LEU A 250 4.57 -21.95 -2.87
CA LEU A 250 3.60 -22.90 -2.31
C LEU A 250 2.75 -22.18 -1.26
N LEU A 251 1.43 -22.34 -1.35
CA LEU A 251 0.45 -21.70 -0.47
C LEU A 251 -0.52 -22.72 0.10
N GLU A 252 -0.79 -22.64 1.39
CA GLU A 252 -1.86 -23.41 2.04
C GLU A 252 -2.57 -22.52 3.05
N VAL A 253 -3.85 -22.25 2.81
CA VAL A 253 -4.71 -21.57 3.76
C VAL A 253 -5.28 -22.60 4.73
N LEU A 254 -5.09 -22.34 6.01
CA LEU A 254 -5.55 -23.18 7.10
C LEU A 254 -6.82 -22.56 7.72
N GLU A 255 -7.55 -23.36 8.49
CA GLU A 255 -8.64 -22.83 9.31
C GLU A 255 -8.10 -21.81 10.33
N GLY A 256 -8.92 -20.82 10.70
CA GLY A 256 -8.56 -19.85 11.73
C GLY A 256 -7.63 -18.72 11.28
N GLU A 257 -7.68 -18.34 9.99
CA GLU A 257 -6.91 -17.19 9.44
C GLU A 257 -5.38 -17.39 9.51
N ALA A 258 -4.93 -18.64 9.39
CA ALA A 258 -3.53 -19.00 9.24
C ALA A 258 -3.20 -19.39 7.80
N LEU A 259 -1.96 -19.15 7.39
CA LEU A 259 -1.42 -19.47 6.08
C LEU A 259 -0.02 -20.04 6.23
N SER A 260 0.24 -21.16 5.57
CA SER A 260 1.61 -21.62 5.33
C SER A 260 2.08 -21.16 3.95
N PHE A 261 3.28 -20.60 3.90
CA PHE A 261 3.93 -20.05 2.71
C PHE A 261 5.32 -20.68 2.56
N ALA A 262 5.73 -21.00 1.33
CA ALA A 262 7.11 -21.39 1.03
C ALA A 262 7.49 -20.99 -0.40
N MET A 263 8.79 -20.81 -0.67
CA MET A 263 9.32 -20.66 -2.02
C MET A 263 10.23 -21.84 -2.36
N ILE A 264 10.10 -22.32 -3.60
CA ILE A 264 10.92 -23.40 -4.16
C ILE A 264 11.57 -22.93 -5.45
N GLU A 265 12.77 -23.42 -5.76
CA GLU A 265 13.42 -23.16 -7.04
C GLU A 265 12.81 -24.06 -8.12
N GLY A 266 12.52 -23.46 -9.29
CA GLY A 266 11.92 -24.15 -10.43
C GLY A 266 10.38 -24.03 -10.49
N PRO A 267 9.76 -24.62 -11.52
CA PRO A 267 8.32 -24.53 -11.76
C PRO A 267 7.51 -25.43 -10.81
N CYS A 268 6.19 -25.29 -10.86
CA CYS A 268 5.29 -26.25 -10.23
C CYS A 268 5.48 -27.63 -10.89
N GLY A 269 6.04 -28.59 -10.14
CA GLY A 269 6.12 -29.98 -10.58
C GLY A 269 4.75 -30.66 -10.66
N GLU A 270 4.74 -31.98 -10.85
CA GLU A 270 3.49 -32.75 -10.73
C GLU A 270 3.06 -32.82 -9.26
N GLY A 271 1.79 -32.51 -8.99
CA GLY A 271 1.22 -32.62 -7.65
C GLY A 271 1.06 -34.08 -7.18
N PRO A 272 0.75 -34.33 -5.90
CA PRO A 272 0.42 -33.34 -4.88
C PRO A 272 1.64 -32.55 -4.37
N TYR A 273 1.42 -31.26 -4.08
CA TYR A 273 2.45 -30.39 -3.53
C TYR A 273 2.62 -30.62 -2.03
N VAL A 274 3.86 -30.55 -1.56
CA VAL A 274 4.22 -30.69 -0.15
C VAL A 274 5.16 -29.54 0.22
N MET A 275 4.85 -28.83 1.30
CA MET A 275 5.77 -27.87 1.89
C MET A 275 6.63 -28.55 2.94
N GLU A 276 7.94 -28.63 2.67
CA GLU A 276 8.92 -29.11 3.64
C GLU A 276 8.89 -28.24 4.91
N PRO A 277 8.86 -28.84 6.11
CA PRO A 277 8.78 -28.07 7.36
C PRO A 277 9.88 -27.03 7.53
N SER A 278 11.09 -27.28 6.98
CA SER A 278 12.22 -26.36 7.07
C SER A 278 12.13 -25.14 6.15
N ALA A 279 11.28 -25.18 5.13
CA ALA A 279 11.08 -24.08 4.17
C ALA A 279 9.78 -23.31 4.43
N ARG A 280 8.99 -23.76 5.39
CA ARG A 280 7.66 -23.24 5.68
C ARG A 280 7.76 -21.99 6.56
N ILE A 281 7.08 -20.94 6.11
CA ILE A 281 6.84 -19.70 6.85
C ILE A 281 5.37 -19.70 7.25
N GLU A 282 5.10 -19.58 8.55
CA GLU A 282 3.74 -19.49 9.07
C GLU A 282 3.32 -18.01 9.19
N MET A 283 2.13 -17.73 8.69
CA MET A 283 1.58 -16.39 8.61
C MET A 283 0.16 -16.35 9.17
N GLU A 284 -0.23 -15.17 9.66
CA GLU A 284 -1.57 -14.85 10.16
C GLU A 284 -2.09 -13.54 9.53
N ARG A 285 -3.39 -13.28 9.62
CA ARG A 285 -3.96 -11.98 9.22
C ARG A 285 -3.89 -10.95 10.34
#